data_AF-A0A7W1UHZ8-F1
#
_entry.id   AF-A0A7W1UHZ8-F1
#
_cell.length_a   1.000
_cell.length_b   1.000
_cell.length_c   1.000
_cell.angle_alpha   90.00
_cell.angle_beta   90.00
_cell.angle_gamma   90.00
#
_symmetry.space_group_name_H-M   'P 1'
#
loop_
_entity.id
_entity.type
_entity.pdbx_description
1 polymer ?
#
loop_
_entity_poly.entity_id
_entity_poly.type
_entity_poly.pdbx_seq_one_letter_code
_entity_poly.pdbx_strand_id
1 'polypeptide(L)'
;GYRFGLILSFPFLQKGATGQQLQLKAKAERLLWDQQYRMQQVALDIDNANSAILRAEERMQAASQALIYARSLVKGERTRFQVGATNLLFVNLRERNQVDAEVIYIQAQADYHQAQAFYQWAIGSWTQPVA
;
A
#
# COMPACT_ATOMS: atom_id res chain seq x y z
N GLY A 1 6.02 68.42 -44.24
CA GLY A 1 7.42 68.07 -43.90
C GLY A 1 7.40 66.86 -42.99
N TYR A 2 8.09 65.79 -43.38
CA TYR A 2 8.11 64.51 -42.65
C TYR A 2 8.96 64.62 -41.37
N ARG A 3 8.45 64.09 -40.25
CA ARG A 3 9.20 63.96 -38.99
C ARG A 3 9.43 62.47 -38.72
N PHE A 4 10.70 62.11 -38.57
CA PHE A 4 11.11 60.81 -38.02
C PHE A 4 11.62 61.02 -36.59
N GLY A 5 11.26 60.13 -35.69
CA GLY A 5 11.73 60.12 -34.31
C GLY A 5 12.24 58.74 -33.93
N LEU A 6 13.41 58.68 -33.31
CA LEU A 6 13.96 57.47 -32.68
C LEU A 6 13.84 57.62 -31.17
N ILE A 7 13.17 56.68 -30.52
CA ILE A 7 13.07 56.61 -29.06
C ILE A 7 14.06 55.53 -28.60
N LEU A 8 15.14 55.94 -27.94
CA LEU A 8 16.09 55.03 -27.28
C LEU A 8 15.75 54.98 -25.80
N SER A 9 15.25 53.84 -25.34
CA SER A 9 14.94 53.58 -23.93
C SER A 9 16.00 52.68 -23.31
N PHE A 10 16.78 53.20 -22.36
CA PHE A 10 17.73 52.45 -21.55
C PHE A 10 17.19 52.31 -20.12
N PRO A 11 16.87 51.10 -19.64
CA PRO A 11 16.30 50.92 -18.30
C PRO A 11 17.42 50.78 -17.25
N PHE A 12 17.73 51.87 -16.55
CA PHE A 12 18.83 51.95 -15.57
C PHE A 12 18.50 51.32 -14.20
N LEU A 13 17.23 50.97 -13.94
CA LEU A 13 16.74 50.47 -12.64
C LEU A 13 15.76 49.29 -12.84
N GLN A 14 16.27 48.12 -13.24
CA GLN A 14 15.47 46.91 -13.50
C GLN A 14 15.07 46.11 -12.23
N LYS A 15 14.71 46.77 -11.12
CA LYS A 15 14.37 46.06 -9.87
C LYS A 15 13.22 45.04 -10.04
N GLY A 16 12.25 45.33 -10.89
CA GLY A 16 11.13 44.43 -11.19
C GLY A 16 11.55 43.17 -11.96
N ALA A 17 12.38 43.32 -12.99
CA ALA A 17 12.87 42.18 -13.78
C ALA A 17 13.79 41.27 -12.94
N THR A 18 14.64 41.84 -12.08
CA THR A 18 15.45 41.08 -11.11
C THR A 18 14.58 40.34 -10.09
N GLY A 19 13.53 40.98 -9.58
CA GLY A 19 12.57 40.33 -8.67
C GLY A 19 11.82 39.17 -9.33
N GLN A 20 11.40 39.34 -10.59
CA GLN A 20 10.78 38.28 -11.38
C GLN A 20 11.74 37.12 -11.62
N GLN A 21 13.01 37.40 -11.95
CA GLN A 21 14.04 36.37 -12.08
C GLN A 21 14.26 35.61 -10.78
N LEU A 22 14.32 36.30 -9.64
CA LEU A 22 14.45 35.67 -8.32
C LEU A 22 13.23 34.78 -8.00
N GLN A 23 12.02 35.24 -8.30
CA GLN A 23 10.80 34.46 -8.11
C GLN A 23 10.79 33.21 -8.99
N LEU A 24 11.22 33.31 -10.25
CA LEU A 24 11.31 32.16 -11.15
C LEU A 24 12.36 31.15 -10.68
N LYS A 25 13.52 31.61 -10.20
CA LYS A 25 14.54 30.74 -9.59
C LYS A 25 13.99 30.01 -8.37
N ALA A 26 13.33 30.71 -7.46
CA ALA A 26 12.72 30.10 -6.27
C ALA A 26 11.65 29.06 -6.64
N LYS A 27 10.84 29.33 -7.68
CA LYS A 27 9.87 28.35 -8.20
C LYS A 27 10.55 27.10 -8.76
N ALA A 28 11.64 27.26 -9.51
CA ALA A 28 12.41 26.14 -10.05
C ALA A 28 13.03 25.30 -8.93
N GLU A 29 13.64 25.93 -7.93
CA GLU A 29 14.17 25.24 -6.75
C GLU A 29 13.08 24.48 -6.00
N ARG A 30 11.91 25.11 -5.80
CA ARG A 30 10.76 24.43 -5.17
C ARG A 30 10.33 23.19 -5.96
N LEU A 31 10.27 23.25 -7.29
CA LEU A 31 9.92 22.10 -8.11
C LEU A 31 10.92 20.95 -7.97
N LEU A 32 12.22 21.25 -7.84
CA LEU A 32 13.24 20.23 -7.58
C LEU A 32 13.05 19.56 -6.21
N TRP A 33 12.76 20.36 -5.17
CA TRP A 33 12.45 19.81 -3.84
C TRP A 33 11.16 18.98 -3.84
N ASP A 34 10.12 19.46 -4.51
CA ASP A 34 8.86 18.72 -4.65
C ASP A 34 9.10 17.40 -5.41
N GLN A 35 9.90 17.40 -6.47
CA GLN A 35 10.28 16.19 -7.20
C GLN A 35 11.02 15.20 -6.29
N GLN A 36 12.06 15.66 -5.59
CA GLN A 36 12.85 14.81 -4.70
C GLN A 36 11.99 14.23 -3.57
N TYR A 37 11.10 15.04 -3.00
CA TYR A 37 10.15 14.59 -1.99
C TYR A 37 9.22 13.51 -2.53
N ARG A 38 8.65 13.69 -3.72
CA ARG A 38 7.80 12.67 -4.36
C ARG A 38 8.56 11.37 -4.62
N MET A 39 9.80 11.44 -5.10
CA MET A 39 10.63 10.25 -5.31
C MET A 39 10.89 9.50 -4.00
N GLN A 40 11.16 10.23 -2.90
CA GLN A 40 11.34 9.62 -1.58
C GLN A 40 10.05 8.99 -1.06
N GLN A 41 8.90 9.63 -1.27
CA GLN A 41 7.59 9.07 -0.90
C GLN A 41 7.34 7.75 -1.64
N VAL A 42 7.58 7.71 -2.95
CA VAL A 42 7.40 6.50 -3.77
C VAL A 42 8.30 5.37 -3.27
N ALA A 43 9.57 5.66 -2.96
CA ALA A 43 10.49 4.66 -2.41
C ALA A 43 9.97 4.08 -1.07
N LEU A 44 9.50 4.95 -0.16
CA LEU A 44 8.91 4.53 1.11
C LEU A 44 7.63 3.70 0.92
N ASP A 45 6.78 4.08 -0.03
CA ASP A 45 5.54 3.35 -0.33
C ASP A 45 5.83 1.94 -0.85
N ILE A 46 6.84 1.79 -1.71
CA ILE A 46 7.30 0.49 -2.20
C ILE A 46 7.84 -0.37 -1.07
N ASP A 47 8.70 0.17 -0.20
CA ASP A 47 9.28 -0.57 0.93
C ASP A 47 8.20 -1.02 1.93
N ASN A 48 7.24 -0.13 2.22
CA ASN A 48 6.09 -0.42 3.07
C ASN A 48 5.19 -1.49 2.45
N ALA A 49 4.91 -1.41 1.15
CA ALA A 49 4.09 -2.38 0.45
C ALA A 49 4.74 -3.77 0.41
N ASN A 50 6.05 -3.84 0.15
CA ASN A 50 6.79 -5.10 0.16
C ASN A 50 6.77 -5.74 1.56
N SER A 51 7.02 -4.93 2.60
CA SER A 51 6.96 -5.40 3.98
C SER A 51 5.54 -5.83 4.39
N ALA A 52 4.50 -5.17 3.88
CA ALA A 52 3.11 -5.51 4.15
C ALA A 52 2.70 -6.85 3.53
N ILE A 53 3.11 -7.13 2.28
CA ILE A 53 2.86 -8.42 1.63
C ILE A 53 3.48 -9.57 2.43
N LEU A 54 4.76 -9.45 2.79
CA LEU A 54 5.46 -10.51 3.52
C LEU A 54 4.77 -10.84 4.83
N ARG A 55 4.39 -9.82 5.62
CA ARG A 55 3.63 -10.02 6.86
C ARG A 55 2.25 -10.64 6.62
N ALA A 56 1.55 -10.21 5.57
CA ALA A 56 0.23 -10.75 5.25
C ALA A 56 0.33 -12.23 4.80
N GLU A 57 1.39 -12.59 4.07
CA GLU A 57 1.68 -13.97 3.67
C GLU A 57 1.95 -14.85 4.89
N GLU A 58 2.84 -14.43 5.80
CA GLU A 58 3.12 -15.15 7.04
C GLU A 58 1.85 -15.35 7.88
N ARG A 59 1.01 -14.32 7.98
CA ARG A 59 -0.27 -14.38 8.69
C ARG A 59 -1.25 -15.36 8.03
N MET A 60 -1.35 -15.36 6.70
CA MET A 60 -2.18 -16.29 5.94
C MET A 60 -1.69 -17.73 6.13
N GLN A 61 -0.38 -17.98 6.09
CA GLN A 61 0.20 -19.31 6.32
C GLN A 61 -0.08 -19.80 7.74
N ALA A 62 0.10 -18.94 8.76
CA ALA A 62 -0.20 -19.28 10.14
C ALA A 62 -1.69 -19.60 10.34
N ALA A 63 -2.59 -18.81 9.75
CA ALA A 63 -4.03 -19.05 9.81
C ALA A 63 -4.44 -20.34 9.09
N SER A 64 -3.82 -20.64 7.95
CA SER A 64 -4.01 -21.91 7.23
C SER A 64 -3.64 -23.11 8.11
N GLN A 65 -2.49 -23.03 8.76
CA GLN A 65 -2.02 -24.10 9.63
C GLN A 65 -2.92 -24.28 10.86
N ALA A 66 -3.42 -23.18 11.45
CA ALA A 66 -4.39 -23.22 12.53
C ALA A 66 -5.71 -23.88 12.11
N LEU A 67 -6.21 -23.58 10.91
CA LEU A 67 -7.40 -24.22 10.34
C LEU A 67 -7.20 -25.73 10.13
N ILE A 68 -6.05 -26.14 9.62
CA ILE A 68 -5.70 -27.57 9.46
C ILE A 68 -5.74 -28.29 10.82
N TYR A 69 -5.16 -27.69 11.86
CA TYR A 69 -5.19 -28.26 13.20
C TYR A 69 -6.60 -28.29 13.79
N ALA A 70 -7.40 -27.24 13.62
CA ALA A 70 -8.78 -27.21 14.09
C ALA A 70 -9.63 -28.31 13.44
N ARG A 71 -9.49 -28.51 12.12
CA ARG A 71 -10.14 -29.60 11.37
C ARG A 71 -9.73 -30.99 11.88
N SER A 72 -8.44 -31.18 12.18
CA SER A 72 -7.94 -32.43 12.77
C SER A 72 -8.54 -32.69 14.15
N LEU A 73 -8.66 -31.66 14.99
CA LEU A 73 -9.29 -31.76 16.32
C LEU A 73 -10.77 -32.14 16.24
N VAL A 74 -11.53 -31.55 15.31
CA VAL A 74 -12.94 -31.93 15.08
C VAL A 74 -13.04 -33.40 14.69
N LYS A 75 -12.19 -33.87 13.77
CA LYS A 75 -12.16 -35.28 13.37
C LYS A 75 -11.87 -36.20 14.57
N GLY A 76 -10.88 -35.86 15.39
CA GLY A 76 -10.53 -36.63 16.59
C GLY A 76 -11.62 -36.61 17.68
N GLU A 77 -12.34 -35.50 17.85
CA GLU A 77 -13.48 -35.42 18.77
C GLU A 77 -14.66 -36.26 18.28
N ARG A 78 -14.97 -36.22 16.97
CA ARG A 78 -16.02 -37.06 16.36
C ARG A 78 -15.72 -38.56 16.53
N THR A 79 -14.48 -39.00 16.32
CA THR A 79 -14.10 -40.40 16.58
C THR A 79 -14.28 -40.78 18.05
N ARG A 80 -13.87 -39.91 18.98
CA ARG A 80 -14.06 -40.16 20.43
C ARG A 80 -15.54 -40.21 20.82
N PHE A 81 -16.38 -39.42 20.15
CA PHE A 81 -17.83 -39.41 20.40
C PHE A 81 -18.47 -40.73 19.95
N GLN A 82 -18.07 -41.25 18.79
CA GLN A 82 -18.57 -42.54 18.27
C GLN A 82 -18.30 -43.72 19.21
N VAL A 83 -17.20 -43.70 19.95
CA VAL A 83 -16.84 -44.74 20.94
C VAL A 83 -17.35 -44.43 22.35
N GLY A 84 -18.16 -43.37 22.52
CA GLY A 84 -18.74 -42.99 23.81
C GLY A 84 -17.75 -42.34 24.80
N ALA A 85 -16.56 -41.94 24.36
CA ALA A 85 -15.51 -41.37 25.22
C ALA A 85 -15.68 -39.85 25.48
N THR A 86 -16.61 -39.19 24.78
CA THR A 86 -16.90 -37.75 24.91
C THR A 86 -18.39 -37.49 24.67
N ASN A 87 -18.83 -36.25 24.78
CA ASN A 87 -20.22 -35.83 24.61
C ASN A 87 -20.41 -34.90 23.41
N LEU A 88 -21.68 -34.64 23.05
CA LEU A 88 -22.06 -33.77 21.93
C LEU A 88 -21.60 -32.31 22.12
N LEU A 89 -21.53 -31.83 23.36
CA LEU A 89 -21.09 -30.47 23.67
C LEU A 89 -19.65 -30.23 23.20
N PHE A 90 -18.74 -31.18 23.44
CA PHE A 90 -17.35 -31.05 23.01
C PHE A 90 -17.22 -31.07 21.48
N VAL A 91 -18.00 -31.91 20.79
CA VAL A 91 -18.04 -31.92 19.31
C VAL A 91 -18.48 -30.55 18.79
N ASN A 92 -19.59 -30.00 19.30
CA ASN A 92 -20.08 -28.68 18.91
C ASN A 92 -19.05 -27.56 19.18
N LEU A 93 -18.37 -27.60 20.33
CA LEU A 93 -17.34 -26.62 20.66
C LEU A 93 -16.16 -26.69 19.67
N ARG A 94 -15.73 -27.90 19.29
CA ARG A 94 -14.65 -28.07 18.30
C ARG A 94 -15.08 -27.59 16.91
N GLU A 95 -16.30 -27.88 16.50
CA GLU A 95 -16.84 -27.43 15.22
C GLU A 95 -16.94 -25.90 15.17
N ARG A 96 -17.40 -25.25 16.24
CA ARG A 96 -17.38 -23.79 16.35
C ARG A 96 -15.96 -23.23 16.23
N ASN A 97 -14.99 -23.81 16.96
CA ASN A 97 -13.59 -23.37 16.86
C ASN A 97 -13.00 -23.57 15.46
N GLN A 98 -13.41 -24.60 14.72
CA GLN A 98 -13.04 -24.78 13.32
C GLN A 98 -13.60 -23.66 12.45
N VAL A 99 -14.87 -23.30 12.62
CA VAL A 99 -15.50 -22.19 11.89
C VAL A 99 -14.81 -20.87 12.20
N ASP A 100 -14.50 -20.60 13.47
CA ASP A 100 -13.77 -19.39 13.88
C ASP A 100 -12.37 -19.34 13.21
N ALA A 101 -11.64 -20.46 13.17
CA ALA A 101 -10.36 -20.55 12.47
C ALA A 101 -10.48 -20.37 10.95
N GLU A 102 -11.57 -20.83 10.35
CA GLU A 102 -11.85 -20.68 8.92
C GLU A 102 -12.13 -19.23 8.55
N VAL A 103 -12.91 -18.51 9.37
CA VAL A 103 -13.14 -17.07 9.21
C VAL A 103 -11.82 -16.29 9.28
N ILE A 104 -10.96 -16.62 10.25
CA ILE A 104 -9.64 -15.98 10.38
C ILE A 104 -8.76 -16.23 9.14
N TYR A 105 -8.77 -17.46 8.61
CA TYR A 105 -8.04 -17.80 7.39
C TYR A 105 -8.55 -17.02 6.16
N ILE A 106 -9.86 -16.93 5.97
CA ILE A 106 -10.47 -16.17 4.88
C ILE A 106 -10.09 -14.69 4.98
N GLN A 107 -10.15 -14.11 6.18
CA GLN A 107 -9.75 -12.72 6.39
C GLN A 107 -8.26 -12.51 6.08
N ALA A 108 -7.38 -13.42 6.53
CA ALA A 108 -5.96 -13.33 6.24
C ALA A 108 -5.66 -13.46 4.74
N GLN A 109 -6.42 -14.29 4.01
CA GLN A 109 -6.33 -14.40 2.56
C GLN A 109 -6.77 -13.10 1.87
N ALA A 110 -7.86 -12.48 2.32
CA ALA A 110 -8.31 -11.19 1.81
C ALA A 110 -7.27 -10.09 2.06
N ASP A 111 -6.70 -10.03 3.27
CA ASP A 111 -5.64 -9.09 3.64
C ASP A 111 -4.39 -9.27 2.76
N TYR A 112 -4.00 -10.52 2.46
CA TYR A 112 -2.90 -10.82 1.55
C TYR A 112 -3.15 -10.30 0.14
N HIS A 113 -4.33 -10.56 -0.43
CA HIS A 113 -4.67 -10.04 -1.76
C HIS A 113 -4.75 -8.51 -1.80
N GLN A 114 -5.22 -7.88 -0.72
CA GLN A 114 -5.20 -6.43 -0.59
C GLN A 114 -3.76 -5.88 -0.58
N ALA A 115 -2.85 -6.53 0.17
CA ALA A 115 -1.44 -6.14 0.20
C ALA A 115 -0.77 -6.32 -1.17
N GLN A 116 -1.09 -7.41 -1.91
CA GLN A 116 -0.64 -7.62 -3.28
C GLN A 116 -1.09 -6.49 -4.21
N ALA A 117 -2.36 -6.09 -4.13
CA ALA A 117 -2.90 -4.99 -4.92
C ALA A 117 -2.21 -3.66 -4.59
N PHE A 118 -1.95 -3.39 -3.30
CA PHE A 118 -1.24 -2.18 -2.88
C PHE A 118 0.20 -2.12 -3.41
N TYR A 119 0.91 -3.24 -3.40
CA TYR A 119 2.26 -3.30 -4.00
C TYR A 119 2.25 -3.06 -5.50
N GLN A 120 1.31 -3.67 -6.23
CA GLN A 120 1.16 -3.43 -7.66
C GLN A 120 0.90 -1.95 -7.97
N TRP A 121 0.08 -1.30 -7.15
CA TRP A 121 -0.13 0.14 -7.23
C TRP A 121 1.15 0.93 -6.92
N ALA A 122 1.89 0.59 -5.86
CA ALA A 122 3.11 1.28 -5.45
C ALA A 122 4.23 1.23 -6.51
N ILE A 123 4.36 0.12 -7.24
CA ILE A 123 5.31 -0.02 -8.35
C ILE A 123 4.79 0.57 -9.67
N GLY A 124 3.56 1.09 -9.70
CA GLY A 124 2.96 1.72 -10.87
C GLY A 124 2.48 0.75 -11.96
N SER A 125 2.30 -0.54 -11.67
CA SER A 125 1.94 -1.55 -12.68
C SER A 125 0.56 -1.35 -13.32
N TRP A 126 -0.30 -0.57 -12.67
CA TRP A 126 -1.65 -0.24 -13.14
C TRP A 126 -1.69 0.97 -14.08
N THR A 127 -0.55 1.63 -14.31
CA THR A 127 -0.47 2.81 -15.20
C THR A 127 0.14 2.45 -16.54
N GLN A 128 -0.43 2.97 -17.64
CA GLN A 128 0.23 2.92 -18.94
C GLN A 128 1.45 3.86 -18.91
N PRO A 129 2.61 3.45 -19.44
CA PRO A 129 3.76 4.32 -19.52
C PRO A 129 3.39 5.54 -20.39
N VAL A 130 3.58 6.74 -19.84
CA VAL A 130 3.48 7.98 -20.62
C VAL A 130 4.71 8.00 -21.53
N ALA A 131 4.47 7.81 -22.83
CA ALA A 131 5.48 7.88 -23.89
C ALA A 131 6.07 9.29 -24.05
#